data_AF-A0A8S2VVI0-F1
#
_entry.id   AF-A0A8S2VVI0-F1
#
_cell.length_a   1.000
_cell.length_b   1.000
_cell.length_c   1.000
_cell.angle_alpha   90.00
_cell.angle_beta   90.00
_cell.angle_gamma   90.00
#
_symmetry.space_group_name_H-M   'P 1'
#
loop_
_entity.id
_entity.type
_entity.pdbx_description
1 polymer ?
#
loop_
_entity_poly.entity_id
_entity_poly.type
_entity_poly.pdbx_seq_one_letter_code
_entity_poly.pdbx_strand_id
1 'polypeptide(L)'
;MRTAVTNDDFTITELQLKAKKDSKIHRKVYHAYFTAWPDRAIPDTPDSMIRFLREVDKWSEQADVKGPKLIHCSAGIGRTGTFITIDINIKRYISEQTVDIYQTVEELRKHRISMIQGHQQYLYCFTVLKALIERL
;
A
#
# COMPACT_ATOMS: atom_id res chain seq x y z
N MET A 1 -17.09 14.88 -0.60
CA MET A 1 -15.71 14.39 -0.70
C MET A 1 -14.84 15.38 0.03
N ARG A 2 -14.02 14.94 0.99
CA ARG A 2 -13.13 15.82 1.76
C ARG A 2 -11.70 15.33 1.60
N THR A 3 -10.82 16.17 1.05
CA THR A 3 -9.38 15.89 1.02
C THR A 3 -8.85 15.93 2.44
N ALA A 4 -8.24 14.82 2.87
CA ALA A 4 -7.70 14.66 4.22
C ALA A 4 -6.20 14.99 4.25
N VAL A 5 -5.47 14.54 3.23
CA VAL A 5 -4.03 14.81 3.03
C VAL A 5 -3.78 15.03 1.54
N THR A 6 -2.95 16.01 1.20
CA THR A 6 -2.46 16.20 -0.17
C THR A 6 -1.03 16.73 -0.11
N ASN A 7 -0.15 16.14 -0.91
CA ASN A 7 1.23 16.58 -1.15
C ASN A 7 1.66 16.11 -2.55
N ASP A 8 2.92 16.36 -2.91
CA ASP A 8 3.46 16.02 -4.24
C ASP A 8 3.48 14.50 -4.51
N ASP A 9 3.51 13.66 -3.47
CA ASP A 9 3.65 12.21 -3.60
C ASP A 9 2.32 11.45 -3.66
N PHE A 10 1.30 11.94 -2.97
CA PHE A 10 0.00 11.29 -2.87
C PHE A 10 -1.12 12.21 -2.36
N THR A 11 -2.35 11.76 -2.55
CA THR A 11 -3.56 12.38 -1.99
C THR A 11 -4.40 11.33 -1.26
N ILE A 12 -4.87 11.65 -0.06
CA ILE A 12 -5.82 10.85 0.71
C ILE A 12 -7.13 11.60 0.82
N THR A 13 -8.21 10.95 0.43
CA THR A 13 -9.56 11.51 0.44
C THR A 13 -10.51 10.67 1.29
N GLU A 14 -11.28 11.33 2.15
CA GLU A 14 -12.42 10.71 2.80
C GLU A 14 -13.63 10.65 1.86
N LEU A 15 -14.15 9.44 1.69
CA LEU A 15 -15.37 9.11 0.95
C LEU A 15 -16.44 8.62 1.93
N GLN A 16 -17.67 9.09 1.74
CA GLN A 16 -18.84 8.67 2.49
C GLN A 16 -19.68 7.76 1.59
N LEU A 17 -19.72 6.48 1.89
CA LEU A 17 -20.51 5.50 1.14
C LEU A 17 -21.82 5.27 1.87
N LYS A 18 -22.93 5.27 1.13
CA LYS A 18 -24.28 4.95 1.65
C LYS A 18 -24.91 3.88 0.77
N ALA A 19 -25.53 2.87 1.38
CA ALA A 19 -26.25 1.87 0.61
C ALA A 19 -27.54 2.48 0.04
N LYS A 20 -27.78 2.30 -1.26
CA LYS A 20 -28.95 2.89 -1.94
C LYS A 20 -30.29 2.37 -1.39
N LYS A 21 -30.32 1.10 -0.95
CA LYS A 21 -31.53 0.43 -0.47
C LYS A 21 -31.76 0.53 1.03
N ASP A 22 -30.74 0.95 1.79
CA ASP A 22 -30.84 1.15 3.23
C ASP A 22 -29.95 2.32 3.65
N SER A 23 -30.58 3.48 3.87
CA SER A 23 -29.88 4.72 4.21
C SER A 23 -29.22 4.69 5.60
N LYS A 24 -29.56 3.70 6.45
CA LYS A 24 -28.89 3.49 7.73
C LYS A 24 -27.52 2.85 7.54
N ILE A 25 -27.32 2.07 6.47
CA ILE A 25 -26.02 1.49 6.13
C ILE A 25 -25.16 2.55 5.46
N HIS A 26 -24.18 3.05 6.20
CA HIS A 26 -23.19 4.00 5.74
C HIS A 26 -21.81 3.63 6.27
N ARG A 27 -20.76 4.04 5.56
CA ARG A 27 -19.37 3.88 6.01
C ARG A 27 -18.46 4.96 5.46
N LYS A 28 -17.49 5.38 6.28
CA LYS A 28 -16.31 6.11 5.85
C LYS A 28 -15.31 5.18 5.18
N VAL A 29 -14.81 5.59 4.01
CA VAL A 29 -13.70 4.94 3.30
C VAL A 29 -12.66 5.99 3.00
N TYR A 30 -11.40 5.66 3.28
CA TYR A 30 -10.26 6.49 2.90
C TYR A 30 -9.68 5.97 1.59
N HIS A 31 -9.68 6.82 0.57
CA HIS A 31 -9.07 6.52 -0.72
C HIS A 31 -7.69 7.18 -0.78
N ALA A 32 -6.64 6.36 -0.78
CA ALA A 32 -5.25 6.79 -0.85
C ALA A 32 -4.73 6.60 -2.28
N TYR A 33 -4.39 7.70 -2.94
CA TYR A 33 -3.93 7.73 -4.33
C TYR A 33 -2.46 8.18 -4.39
N PHE A 34 -1.57 7.25 -4.71
CA PHE A 34 -0.14 7.51 -4.83
C PHE A 34 0.22 8.01 -6.24
N THR A 35 0.69 9.26 -6.32
CA THR A 35 0.96 9.98 -7.59
C THR A 35 2.44 9.96 -7.97
N ALA A 36 3.35 9.78 -7.02
CA ALA A 36 4.80 9.77 -7.27
C ALA A 36 5.34 8.50 -7.94
N TRP A 37 4.48 7.55 -8.37
CA TRP A 37 4.97 6.36 -9.08
C TRP A 37 5.18 6.67 -10.58
N PRO A 38 6.42 6.62 -11.10
CA PRO A 38 6.71 6.96 -12.49
C PRO A 38 6.18 5.92 -13.49
N ASP A 39 5.89 6.37 -14.71
CA ASP A 39 5.44 5.46 -15.76
C ASP A 39 6.54 4.49 -16.18
N ARG A 40 6.19 3.19 -16.17
CA ARG A 40 7.07 2.07 -16.55
C ARG A 40 8.37 1.91 -15.73
N ALA A 41 8.50 2.61 -14.59
CA ALA A 41 9.66 2.53 -13.71
C ALA A 41 9.28 2.32 -12.23
N ILE A 42 10.21 2.58 -11.31
CA ILE A 42 10.04 2.64 -9.84
C ILE A 42 10.42 4.06 -9.36
N PRO A 43 9.94 4.53 -8.19
CA PRO A 43 10.46 5.77 -7.60
C PRO A 43 11.96 5.70 -7.34
N ASP A 44 12.68 6.81 -7.56
CA ASP A 44 14.15 6.87 -7.41
C ASP A 44 14.60 6.73 -5.95
N THR A 45 13.76 7.19 -5.02
CA THR A 45 14.02 7.14 -3.58
C THR A 45 12.87 6.44 -2.86
N PRO A 46 13.13 5.79 -1.71
CA PRO A 46 12.08 5.12 -0.94
C PRO A 46 11.17 6.10 -0.19
N ASP A 47 11.56 7.38 -0.08
CA ASP A 47 10.96 8.36 0.82
C ASP A 47 9.47 8.59 0.59
N SER A 48 9.05 8.71 -0.67
CA SER A 48 7.64 8.90 -1.03
C SER A 48 6.80 7.68 -0.63
N MET A 49 7.31 6.47 -0.89
CA MET A 49 6.65 5.22 -0.51
C MET A 49 6.57 5.05 1.01
N ILE A 50 7.63 5.43 1.74
CA ILE A 50 7.66 5.40 3.21
C ILE A 50 6.60 6.32 3.79
N ARG A 51 6.54 7.58 3.32
CA ARG A 51 5.50 8.53 3.75
C ARG A 51 4.11 7.99 3.45
N PHE A 52 3.93 7.39 2.27
CA PHE A 52 2.66 6.83 1.85
C PHE A 52 2.20 5.65 2.72
N LEU A 53 3.08 4.68 3.00
CA LEU A 53 2.78 3.54 3.88
C LEU A 53 2.33 3.98 5.27
N ARG A 54 3.05 4.94 5.87
CA ARG A 54 2.73 5.48 7.19
C ARG A 54 1.35 6.14 7.23
N GLU A 55 1.03 6.97 6.23
CA GLU A 55 -0.31 7.57 6.16
C GLU A 55 -1.39 6.52 5.86
N VAL A 56 -1.14 5.53 4.99
CA VAL A 56 -2.11 4.45 4.73
C VAL A 56 -2.44 3.66 5.99
N ASP A 57 -1.44 3.29 6.80
CA ASP A 57 -1.69 2.60 8.08
C ASP A 57 -2.47 3.50 9.06
N LYS A 58 -2.03 4.75 9.26
CA LYS A 58 -2.71 5.74 10.11
C LYS A 58 -4.19 5.96 9.73
N TRP A 59 -4.51 6.08 8.45
CA TRP A 59 -5.90 6.28 8.02
C TRP A 59 -6.70 4.98 8.01
N SER A 60 -6.05 3.83 7.83
CA SER A 60 -6.69 2.51 8.00
C SER A 60 -7.17 2.30 9.44
N GLU A 61 -6.45 2.85 10.43
CA GLU A 61 -6.87 2.83 11.84
C GLU A 61 -8.10 3.70 12.13
N GLN A 62 -8.36 4.72 11.30
CA GLN A 62 -9.50 5.62 11.45
C GLN A 62 -10.76 5.14 10.70
N ALA A 63 -10.63 4.13 9.83
CA ALA A 63 -11.75 3.59 9.08
C ALA A 63 -12.78 2.93 10.01
N ASP A 64 -14.07 3.16 9.72
CA ASP A 64 -15.21 2.65 10.51
C ASP A 64 -15.25 1.12 10.56
N VAL A 65 -14.81 0.48 9.47
CA VAL A 65 -14.82 -0.99 9.32
C VAL A 65 -13.38 -1.48 9.28
N LYS A 66 -13.05 -2.41 10.17
CA LYS A 66 -11.80 -3.16 10.13
C LYS A 66 -11.96 -4.31 9.13
N GLY A 67 -11.17 -4.27 8.07
CA GLY A 67 -11.22 -5.24 6.97
C GLY A 67 -9.99 -5.14 6.08
N PRO A 68 -9.91 -5.98 5.03
CA PRO A 68 -8.77 -5.96 4.12
C PRO A 68 -8.68 -4.61 3.39
N LYS A 69 -7.45 -4.12 3.20
CA LYS A 69 -7.19 -2.97 2.35
C LYS A 69 -7.36 -3.36 0.89
N LEU A 70 -8.15 -2.60 0.13
CA LEU A 70 -8.22 -2.77 -1.33
C LEU A 70 -7.05 -2.02 -1.96
N ILE A 71 -6.13 -2.75 -2.58
CA ILE A 71 -4.97 -2.20 -3.28
C ILE A 71 -5.11 -2.50 -4.78
N HIS A 72 -4.96 -1.49 -5.63
CA HIS A 72 -5.02 -1.67 -7.08
C HIS A 72 -4.00 -0.79 -7.80
N CYS A 73 -3.76 -1.09 -9.08
CA CYS A 73 -3.04 -0.22 -10.00
C CYS A 73 -3.76 -0.25 -11.36
N SER A 74 -3.07 -0.60 -12.44
CA SER A 74 -3.69 -0.92 -13.74
C SER A 74 -4.11 -2.40 -13.79
N ALA A 75 -3.19 -3.32 -14.09
CA ALA A 75 -3.47 -4.77 -14.08
C ALA A 75 -3.58 -5.38 -12.66
N GLY A 76 -3.23 -4.61 -11.63
CA GLY A 76 -3.30 -5.04 -10.22
C GLY A 76 -2.28 -6.11 -9.84
N ILE A 77 -1.09 -6.12 -10.44
CA ILE A 77 -0.06 -7.16 -10.21
C ILE A 77 1.34 -6.59 -9.91
N GLY A 78 1.83 -5.61 -10.69
CA GLY A 78 3.16 -5.02 -10.49
C GLY A 78 3.26 -4.08 -9.29
N ARG A 79 2.78 -2.83 -9.45
CA ARG A 79 2.77 -1.81 -8.37
C ARG A 79 2.01 -2.30 -7.13
N THR A 80 0.87 -2.97 -7.35
CA THR A 80 0.06 -3.60 -6.29
C THR A 80 0.85 -4.65 -5.52
N GLY A 81 1.52 -5.59 -6.19
CA GLY A 81 2.33 -6.60 -5.51
C GLY A 81 3.53 -6.02 -4.79
N THR A 82 4.13 -4.96 -5.33
CA THR A 82 5.24 -4.25 -4.70
C THR A 82 4.79 -3.63 -3.38
N PHE A 83 3.68 -2.88 -3.38
CA PHE A 83 3.13 -2.27 -2.18
C PHE A 83 2.77 -3.31 -1.12
N ILE A 84 2.04 -4.36 -1.50
CA ILE A 84 1.61 -5.42 -0.57
C ILE A 84 2.81 -6.16 0.03
N THR A 85 3.84 -6.44 -0.76
CA THR A 85 5.05 -7.12 -0.28
C THR A 85 5.77 -6.28 0.77
N ILE A 86 5.89 -4.97 0.57
CA ILE A 86 6.49 -4.05 1.54
C ILE A 86 5.63 -3.98 2.80
N ASP A 87 4.31 -3.79 2.69
CA ASP A 87 3.37 -3.69 3.82
C ASP A 87 3.40 -4.96 4.70
N ILE A 88 3.44 -6.14 4.10
CA ILE A 88 3.56 -7.42 4.83
C ILE A 88 4.89 -7.51 5.57
N ASN A 89 6.01 -7.23 4.89
CA ASN A 89 7.34 -7.45 5.46
C ASN A 89 7.70 -6.43 6.54
N ILE A 90 7.26 -5.17 6.43
CA ILE A 90 7.51 -4.21 7.51
C ILE A 90 6.74 -4.58 8.78
N LYS A 91 5.50 -5.08 8.63
CA LYS A 91 4.70 -5.57 9.76
C LYS A 91 5.33 -6.80 10.40
N ARG A 92 5.78 -7.75 9.58
CA ARG A 92 6.54 -8.92 10.04
C ARG A 92 7.81 -8.51 10.77
N TYR A 93 8.55 -7.54 10.27
CA TYR A 93 9.74 -7.05 10.95
C TYR A 93 9.41 -6.45 12.31
N ILE A 94 8.36 -5.62 12.40
CA ILE A 94 7.93 -5.01 13.67
C ILE A 94 7.54 -6.09 14.70
N SER A 95 6.86 -7.16 14.28
CA SER A 95 6.40 -8.20 15.20
C SER A 95 7.43 -9.29 15.52
N GLU A 96 8.25 -9.68 14.54
CA GLU A 96 9.09 -10.90 14.58
C GLU A 96 10.57 -10.62 14.31
N GLN A 97 10.96 -9.38 13.98
CA GLN A 97 12.33 -9.00 13.62
C GLN A 97 12.88 -9.77 12.40
N THR A 98 11.99 -10.22 11.50
CA THR A 98 12.35 -10.94 10.27
C THR A 98 11.78 -10.27 9.02
N VAL A 99 12.47 -10.45 7.90
CA VAL A 99 12.03 -10.04 6.56
C VAL A 99 12.28 -11.20 5.61
N ASP A 100 11.26 -11.56 4.83
CA ASP A 100 11.38 -12.58 3.78
C ASP A 100 10.56 -12.16 2.56
N ILE A 101 11.20 -11.38 1.69
CA ILE A 101 10.60 -10.86 0.46
C ILE A 101 10.33 -11.99 -0.53
N TYR A 102 11.24 -12.97 -0.64
CA TYR A 102 11.10 -14.08 -1.59
C TYR A 102 9.86 -14.91 -1.27
N GLN A 103 9.75 -15.41 -0.04
CA GLN A 103 8.61 -16.23 0.37
C GLN A 103 7.30 -15.44 0.30
N THR A 104 7.33 -14.15 0.64
CA THR A 104 6.15 -13.28 0.52
C THR A 104 5.67 -13.19 -0.93
N VAL A 105 6.58 -12.99 -1.89
CA VAL A 105 6.23 -12.86 -3.31
C VAL A 105 5.73 -14.19 -3.88
N GLU A 106 6.36 -15.30 -3.54
CA GLU A 106 5.89 -16.63 -3.93
C GLU A 106 4.48 -16.91 -3.42
N GLU A 107 4.18 -16.52 -2.18
CA GLU A 107 2.85 -16.72 -1.61
C GLU A 107 1.79 -15.79 -2.21
N LEU A 108 2.16 -14.55 -2.55
CA LEU A 108 1.27 -13.65 -3.29
C LEU A 108 0.94 -14.20 -4.67
N ARG A 109 1.90 -14.83 -5.36
CA ARG A 109 1.72 -15.41 -6.69
C ARG A 109 0.78 -16.61 -6.71
N LYS A 110 0.65 -17.34 -5.60
CA LYS A 110 -0.36 -18.41 -5.43
C LYS A 110 -1.80 -17.85 -5.37
N HIS A 111 -1.99 -16.66 -4.83
CA HIS A 111 -3.32 -16.04 -4.69
C HIS A 111 -3.70 -15.14 -5.88
N ARG A 112 -2.70 -14.52 -6.53
CA ARG A 112 -2.88 -13.73 -7.75
C ARG A 112 -1.64 -13.88 -8.62
N ILE A 113 -1.82 -14.43 -9.82
CA ILE A 113 -0.70 -14.72 -10.73
C ILE A 113 0.14 -13.47 -11.02
N SER A 114 1.46 -13.67 -11.14
CA SER A 114 2.41 -12.63 -11.59
C SER A 114 2.54 -11.39 -10.70
N MET A 115 2.23 -11.50 -9.40
CA MET A 115 2.53 -10.45 -8.42
C MET A 115 4.02 -10.10 -8.43
N ILE A 116 4.31 -8.80 -8.52
CA ILE A 116 5.62 -8.21 -8.86
C ILE A 116 6.12 -8.69 -10.24
N GLN A 117 6.04 -7.80 -11.23
CA GLN A 117 6.32 -8.15 -12.62
C GLN A 117 7.78 -7.90 -13.04
N GLY A 118 8.43 -6.88 -12.46
CA GLY A 118 9.76 -6.45 -12.86
C GLY A 118 10.82 -6.69 -11.78
N HIS A 119 12.04 -7.03 -12.19
CA HIS A 119 13.18 -7.15 -11.26
C HIS A 119 13.43 -5.84 -10.49
N GLN A 120 13.24 -4.68 -11.12
CA GLN A 120 13.35 -3.37 -10.45
C GLN A 120 12.33 -3.22 -9.32
N GLN A 121 11.09 -3.68 -9.49
CA GLN A 121 10.07 -3.66 -8.43
C GLN A 121 10.45 -4.58 -7.26
N TYR A 122 11.02 -5.74 -7.56
CA TYR A 122 11.51 -6.67 -6.56
C TYR A 122 12.67 -6.06 -5.74
N LEU A 123 13.66 -5.48 -6.42
CA LEU A 123 14.77 -4.76 -5.76
C LEU A 123 14.28 -3.56 -4.97
N TYR A 124 13.28 -2.83 -5.48
CA TYR A 124 12.70 -1.69 -4.78
C TYR A 124 12.06 -2.09 -3.44
N CYS A 125 11.51 -3.30 -3.31
CA CYS A 125 11.03 -3.81 -2.03
C CYS A 125 12.17 -3.83 -0.98
N PHE A 126 13.36 -4.33 -1.35
CA PHE A 126 14.52 -4.32 -0.46
C PHE A 126 14.94 -2.90 -0.10
N THR A 127 15.01 -2.00 -1.09
CA THR A 127 15.39 -0.59 -0.86
C THR A 127 14.47 0.09 0.14
N VAL A 128 13.15 -0.06 -0.02
CA VAL A 128 12.16 0.56 0.87
C VAL A 128 12.21 -0.08 2.27
N LEU A 129 12.29 -1.41 2.36
CA LEU A 129 12.32 -2.10 3.65
C LEU A 129 13.59 -1.77 4.45
N LYS A 130 14.76 -1.77 3.81
CA LYS A 130 16.02 -1.35 4.45
C LYS A 130 15.88 0.06 5.03
N ALA A 131 15.41 1.02 4.22
CA ALA A 131 15.24 2.40 4.66
C ALA A 131 14.16 2.57 5.73
N LEU A 132 13.09 1.76 5.73
CA LEU A 132 12.08 1.76 6.80
C LEU A 132 12.69 1.30 8.12
N ILE A 133 13.40 0.18 8.09
CA ILE A 133 13.99 -0.45 9.28
C ILE A 133 15.03 0.48 9.92
N GLU A 134 15.86 1.15 9.12
CA GLU A 134 16.84 2.13 9.60
C GLU A 134 16.21 3.38 10.24
N ARG A 135 14.89 3.58 10.08
CA ARG A 135 14.12 4.74 10.58
C ARG A 135 13.06 4.38 11.63
N LEU A 136 13.05 3.14 12.11
CA LEU A 136 12.23 2.71 13.25
C LEU A 136 12.89 3.16 14.56
#